data_AF-A0A7J5X381-F1
#
_entry.id   AF-A0A7J5X381-F1
#
_cell.length_a   1.000
_cell.length_b   1.000
_cell.length_c   1.000
_cell.angle_alpha   90.00
_cell.angle_beta   90.00
_cell.angle_gamma   90.00
#
_symmetry.space_group_name_H-M   'P 1'
#
loop_
_entity.id
_entity.type
_entity.pdbx_description
1 polymer ?
#
loop_
_entity_poly.entity_id
_entity_poly.type
_entity_poly.pdbx_seq_one_letter_code
_entity_poly.pdbx_strand_id
1 'polypeptide(L)'
;MIRDRERMVQFVSDHAVTSEPSHGPDSAPRRDPFVLDVRSLGRRPGTMSEVHRTVATPDKLGVEMIGIPAGSDVDLDLRLESVSEGILVTGTACGETAGQCSRCLEPIDGTVTVFLTELFAYPDSVTEQTTEEDDVHRIVDDRIDLEQAIIDAVALELPMSPLCSPDCPGLCQVCGIRLAVAEPGHAHELIDPRWAGLANKFSELTGDDKPDGDTSDGDTSDGDKPGDQERRD
;
A
#
# COMPACT_ATOMS: atom_id res chain seq x y z
N MET A 1 -39.43 33.73 -19.21
CA MET A 1 -38.09 34.15 -19.67
C MET A 1 -37.15 33.76 -18.55
N ILE A 2 -36.46 32.63 -18.62
CA ILE A 2 -35.12 32.51 -19.20
C ILE A 2 -34.99 31.09 -19.78
N ARG A 3 -34.54 31.03 -21.04
CA ARG A 3 -34.11 29.84 -21.78
C ARG A 3 -32.62 29.63 -21.57
N ASP A 4 -32.19 28.41 -21.88
CA ASP A 4 -30.84 27.98 -22.27
C ASP A 4 -29.81 27.87 -21.13
N ARG A 5 -28.96 26.84 -21.04
CA ARG A 5 -28.39 26.02 -22.14
C ARG A 5 -27.70 24.78 -21.56
N GLU A 6 -28.07 23.59 -22.04
CA GLU A 6 -27.18 22.43 -22.08
C GLU A 6 -26.31 22.55 -23.35
N ARG A 7 -25.00 22.29 -23.24
CA ARG A 7 -24.23 21.75 -24.36
C ARG A 7 -22.96 21.05 -23.91
N MET A 8 -23.02 19.73 -24.09
CA MET A 8 -21.96 18.76 -24.28
C MET A 8 -20.88 19.24 -25.26
N VAL A 9 -19.61 19.04 -24.89
CA VAL A 9 -18.49 18.95 -25.85
C VAL A 9 -17.64 17.75 -25.45
N GLN A 10 -17.66 16.73 -26.32
CA GLN A 10 -16.74 15.61 -26.34
C GLN A 10 -15.34 16.11 -26.70
N PHE A 11 -14.31 15.63 -25.98
CA PHE A 11 -12.92 15.72 -26.43
C PHE A 11 -12.45 14.34 -26.88
N VAL A 12 -11.88 14.31 -28.08
CA VAL A 12 -11.19 13.19 -28.73
C VAL A 12 -9.72 13.60 -28.86
N SER A 13 -8.80 12.63 -28.72
CA SER A 13 -7.34 12.70 -28.94
C SER A 13 -6.56 13.49 -27.88
N ASP A 14 -5.43 13.03 -27.34
CA ASP A 14 -4.19 12.75 -28.06
C ASP A 14 -3.22 11.89 -27.22
N HIS A 15 -2.38 11.09 -27.88
CA HIS A 15 -1.20 10.46 -27.29
C HIS A 15 -0.15 11.53 -27.01
N ALA A 16 0.08 11.87 -25.75
CA ALA A 16 1.22 12.67 -25.32
C ALA A 16 2.20 11.80 -24.53
N VAL A 17 3.29 11.45 -25.21
CA VAL A 17 4.56 11.03 -24.61
C VAL A 17 5.04 12.18 -23.73
N THR A 18 5.12 11.99 -22.42
CA THR A 18 5.78 12.95 -21.51
C THR A 18 7.15 12.43 -21.11
N SER A 19 8.12 13.16 -21.64
CA SER A 19 9.57 13.12 -21.48
C SER A 19 10.08 12.89 -20.07
N GLU A 20 11.14 12.10 -19.96
CA GLU A 20 11.99 11.96 -18.78
C GLU A 20 12.55 13.33 -18.33
N PRO A 21 12.59 13.65 -17.02
CA PRO A 21 13.19 14.88 -16.55
C PRO A 21 14.72 14.80 -16.67
N SER A 22 15.27 15.66 -17.51
CA SER A 22 16.71 15.90 -17.63
C SER A 22 17.29 16.44 -16.31
N HIS A 23 18.10 15.64 -15.63
CA HIS A 23 18.93 16.07 -14.51
C HIS A 23 20.05 17.01 -15.00
N GLY A 24 19.88 18.31 -14.80
CA GLY A 24 20.97 19.28 -14.90
C GLY A 24 21.72 19.39 -13.56
N PRO A 25 23.06 19.49 -13.54
CA PRO A 25 23.80 19.72 -12.31
C PRO A 25 23.84 21.22 -12.04
N ASP A 26 22.77 21.74 -11.44
CA ASP A 26 22.83 23.03 -10.76
C ASP A 26 22.08 22.92 -9.43
N SER A 27 22.83 22.62 -8.37
CA SER A 27 22.31 22.67 -7.01
C SER A 27 23.31 23.44 -6.17
N ALA A 28 22.95 24.68 -5.89
CA ALA A 28 23.47 25.48 -4.78
C ALA A 28 23.68 24.60 -3.53
N PRO A 29 24.61 24.96 -2.61
CA PRO A 29 24.93 24.12 -1.47
C PRO A 29 23.66 23.66 -0.77
N ARG A 30 23.43 22.35 -0.80
CA ARG A 30 22.28 21.67 -0.18
C ARG A 30 22.26 22.12 1.28
N ARG A 31 21.32 23.01 1.62
CA ARG A 31 20.93 23.16 3.01
C ARG A 31 20.19 21.87 3.33
N ASP A 32 20.69 21.13 4.30
CA ASP A 32 19.99 19.97 4.83
C ASP A 32 18.57 20.44 5.24
N PRO A 33 17.51 19.93 4.60
CA PRO A 33 16.19 20.57 4.63
C PRO A 33 15.63 20.63 6.06
N PHE A 34 15.91 19.61 6.86
CA PHE A 34 15.43 19.44 8.23
C PHE A 34 16.33 20.05 9.31
N VAL A 35 17.43 20.72 8.94
CA VAL A 35 18.32 21.36 9.91
C VAL A 35 17.85 22.77 10.26
N LEU A 36 17.74 23.05 11.56
CA LEU A 36 17.37 24.34 12.13
C LEU A 36 18.58 25.00 12.81
N ASP A 37 18.81 26.29 12.53
CA ASP A 37 19.78 27.12 13.28
C ASP A 37 19.08 27.69 14.52
N VAL A 38 19.63 27.42 15.71
CA VAL A 38 19.04 27.80 17.00
C VAL A 38 19.79 28.93 17.71
N ARG A 39 20.77 29.58 17.05
CA ARG A 39 21.58 30.64 17.67
C ARG A 39 20.76 31.81 18.18
N SER A 40 19.67 32.15 17.48
CA SER A 40 18.80 33.27 17.84
C SER A 40 17.90 32.99 19.05
N LEU A 41 17.68 31.72 19.41
CA LEU A 41 16.82 31.34 20.53
C LEU A 41 17.48 31.69 21.88
N GLY A 42 18.80 31.54 21.97
CA GLY A 42 19.55 31.73 23.21
C GLY A 42 19.30 30.64 24.26
N ARG A 43 20.23 30.47 25.21
CA ARG A 43 20.22 29.33 26.15
C ARG A 43 19.50 29.57 27.47
N ARG A 44 18.77 30.69 27.62
CA ARG A 44 18.06 30.99 28.88
C ARG A 44 16.82 30.08 28.96
N PRO A 45 16.66 29.27 30.02
CA PRO A 45 15.49 28.41 30.16
C PRO A 45 14.18 29.19 30.06
N GLY A 46 13.21 28.64 29.33
CA GLY A 46 11.92 29.25 29.04
C GLY A 46 11.92 30.25 27.88
N THR A 47 13.05 30.46 27.20
CA THR A 47 13.06 31.23 25.94
C THR A 47 12.46 30.37 24.83
N MET A 48 11.56 30.95 24.04
CA MET A 48 10.80 30.23 23.02
C MET A 48 10.89 30.91 21.66
N SER A 49 10.81 30.10 20.60
CA SER A 49 10.61 30.55 19.22
C SER A 49 9.69 29.59 18.48
N GLU A 50 8.88 30.13 17.59
CA GLU A 50 8.07 29.35 16.64
C GLU A 50 8.81 29.26 15.30
N VAL A 51 8.66 28.12 14.63
CA VAL A 51 9.24 27.83 13.32
C VAL A 51 8.12 27.25 12.46
N HIS A 52 7.78 27.99 11.40
CA HIS A 52 6.86 27.52 10.35
C HIS A 52 7.61 27.50 9.03
N ARG A 53 7.78 26.32 8.43
CA ARG A 53 8.55 26.17 7.20
C ARG A 53 8.11 24.93 6.42
N THR A 54 8.01 25.08 5.11
CA THR A 54 7.88 23.96 4.17
C THR A 54 9.25 23.58 3.63
N VAL A 55 9.56 22.29 3.62
CA VAL A 55 10.84 21.74 3.13
C VAL A 55 10.61 20.54 2.23
N ALA A 56 11.40 20.39 1.17
CA ALA A 56 11.36 19.21 0.34
C ALA A 56 12.16 18.08 1.00
N THR A 57 11.56 16.90 1.13
CA THR A 57 12.28 15.73 1.68
C THR A 57 13.29 15.18 0.66
N PRO A 58 14.56 14.91 1.04
CA PRO A 58 15.57 14.43 0.10
C PRO A 58 15.31 12.97 -0.31
N ASP A 59 14.89 12.15 0.65
CA ASP A 59 14.55 10.75 0.50
C ASP A 59 13.09 10.48 0.87
N LYS A 60 12.60 9.27 0.58
CA LYS A 60 11.23 8.86 0.96
C LYS A 60 11.12 8.74 2.47
N LEU A 61 10.10 9.35 3.08
CA LEU A 61 9.77 9.19 4.49
C LEU A 61 8.60 8.22 4.66
N GLY A 62 8.80 7.12 5.37
CA GLY A 62 7.75 6.15 5.68
C GLY A 62 8.15 4.70 5.45
N VAL A 63 7.16 3.83 5.36
CA VAL A 63 7.34 2.38 5.24
C VAL A 63 7.37 1.94 3.77
N GLU A 64 7.69 0.68 3.52
CA GLU A 64 7.87 0.14 2.17
C GLU A 64 6.67 0.42 1.24
N MET A 65 5.45 0.17 1.71
CA MET A 65 4.23 0.25 0.89
C MET A 65 3.62 1.64 0.77
N ILE A 66 3.93 2.58 1.68
CA ILE A 66 3.35 3.93 1.71
C ILE A 66 4.28 4.91 2.42
N GLY A 67 4.39 6.13 1.91
CA GLY A 67 5.20 7.18 2.52
C GLY A 67 5.09 8.51 1.79
N ILE A 68 5.72 9.53 2.34
CA ILE A 68 5.94 10.81 1.66
C ILE A 68 7.05 10.60 0.62
N PRO A 69 6.77 10.80 -0.69
CA PRO A 69 7.77 10.59 -1.73
C PRO A 69 8.98 11.53 -1.62
N ALA A 70 10.13 11.07 -2.11
CA ALA A 70 11.31 11.92 -2.24
C ALA A 70 11.00 13.14 -3.12
N GLY A 71 11.41 14.32 -2.69
CA GLY A 71 11.16 15.60 -3.34
C GLY A 71 9.80 16.24 -3.02
N SER A 72 8.91 15.56 -2.30
CA SER A 72 7.64 16.14 -1.84
C SER A 72 7.83 17.11 -0.69
N ASP A 73 6.89 18.03 -0.56
CA ASP A 73 6.87 19.02 0.51
C ASP A 73 6.46 18.40 1.86
N VAL A 74 7.17 18.83 2.91
CA VAL A 74 6.87 18.55 4.32
C VAL A 74 6.71 19.89 5.04
N ASP A 75 5.52 20.12 5.57
CA ASP A 75 5.19 21.30 6.36
C ASP A 75 5.54 21.08 7.83
N LEU A 76 6.40 21.95 8.37
CA LEU A 76 6.82 21.95 9.76
C LEU A 76 6.15 23.12 10.49
N ASP A 77 5.45 22.81 11.58
CA ASP A 77 4.92 23.77 12.55
C ASP A 77 5.44 23.39 13.93
N LEU A 78 6.50 24.08 14.37
CA LEU A 78 7.30 23.70 15.52
C LEU A 78 7.46 24.86 16.50
N ARG A 79 7.48 24.52 17.78
CA ARG A 79 7.87 25.39 18.88
C ARG A 79 9.14 24.85 19.50
N LEU A 80 10.15 25.70 19.56
CA LEU A 80 11.45 25.42 20.18
C LEU A 80 11.49 26.14 21.52
N GLU A 81 11.79 25.40 22.59
CA GLU A 81 11.92 25.93 23.94
C GLU A 81 13.28 25.57 24.54
N SER A 82 14.05 26.58 24.92
CA SER A 82 15.29 26.36 25.66
C SER A 82 14.97 25.84 27.07
N VAL A 83 15.55 24.70 27.43
CA VAL A 83 15.47 24.09 28.77
C VAL A 83 16.88 23.96 29.37
N SER A 84 17.03 23.44 30.60
CA SER A 84 18.35 23.36 31.24
C SER A 84 19.32 22.45 30.49
N GLU A 85 18.84 21.31 30.00
CA GLU A 85 19.67 20.29 29.38
C GLU A 85 19.77 20.40 27.85
N GLY A 86 19.02 21.31 27.22
CA GLY A 86 18.89 21.34 25.76
C GLY A 86 17.82 22.27 25.22
N ILE A 87 17.30 21.94 24.04
CA ILE A 87 16.14 22.58 23.42
C ILE A 87 15.07 21.50 23.21
N LEU A 88 13.90 21.75 23.76
CA LEU A 88 12.71 20.92 23.53
C LEU A 88 12.01 21.41 22.25
N VAL A 89 11.87 20.52 21.29
CA VAL A 89 11.14 20.75 20.03
C VAL A 89 9.79 20.06 20.14
N THR A 90 8.71 20.84 20.05
CA THR A 90 7.33 20.33 20.07
C THR A 90 6.56 20.84 18.87
N GLY A 91 5.72 20.03 18.24
CA GLY A 91 4.89 20.49 17.12
C GLY A 91 4.48 19.39 16.18
N THR A 92 4.27 19.74 14.91
CA THR A 92 3.84 18.80 13.87
C THR A 92 4.68 18.87 12.61
N ALA A 93 4.85 17.72 11.96
CA ALA A 93 5.28 17.60 10.58
C ALA A 93 4.16 16.96 9.75
N CYS A 94 3.85 17.53 8.59
CA CYS A 94 2.76 17.07 7.72
C CYS A 94 3.25 16.91 6.28
N GLY A 95 2.81 15.88 5.57
CA GLY A 95 3.11 15.71 4.15
C GLY A 95 2.12 14.81 3.42
N GLU A 96 2.07 14.97 2.09
CA GLU A 96 1.30 14.11 1.20
C GLU A 96 1.97 12.75 1.05
N THR A 97 1.17 11.68 1.14
CA THR A 97 1.64 10.31 1.03
C THR A 97 1.18 9.67 -0.27
N ALA A 98 2.05 8.85 -0.84
CA ALA A 98 1.73 7.97 -1.96
C ALA A 98 2.20 6.55 -1.64
N GLY A 99 1.44 5.57 -2.11
CA GLY A 99 1.70 4.16 -1.85
C GLY A 99 0.86 3.23 -2.70
N GLN A 100 0.85 1.96 -2.31
CA GLN A 100 0.11 0.91 -2.98
C GLN A 100 -0.62 0.03 -1.98
N CYS A 101 -1.82 -0.41 -2.33
CA CYS A 101 -2.59 -1.37 -1.55
C CYS A 101 -1.84 -2.69 -1.44
N SER A 102 -1.63 -3.18 -0.22
CA SER A 102 -0.95 -4.45 0.04
C SER A 102 -1.70 -5.67 -0.51
N ARG A 103 -3.01 -5.56 -0.77
CA ARG A 103 -3.84 -6.66 -1.26
C ARG A 103 -4.05 -6.66 -2.76
N CYS A 104 -4.17 -5.49 -3.38
CA CYS A 104 -4.52 -5.36 -4.79
C CYS A 104 -3.56 -4.52 -5.64
N LEU A 105 -2.52 -3.95 -5.04
CA LEU A 105 -1.52 -3.08 -5.67
C LEU A 105 -2.08 -1.80 -6.32
N GLU A 106 -3.34 -1.47 -6.07
CA GLU A 106 -3.93 -0.20 -6.48
C GLU A 106 -3.19 0.96 -5.80
N PRO A 107 -2.89 2.06 -6.51
CA PRO A 107 -2.35 3.26 -5.90
C PRO A 107 -3.23 3.77 -4.75
N ILE A 108 -2.59 4.27 -3.71
CA ILE A 108 -3.24 4.94 -2.57
C ILE A 108 -2.52 6.26 -2.35
N ASP A 109 -3.30 7.33 -2.32
CA ASP A 109 -2.85 8.67 -1.96
C ASP A 109 -3.48 9.08 -0.63
N GLY A 110 -2.77 9.91 0.13
CA GLY A 110 -3.25 10.40 1.42
C GLY A 110 -2.37 11.50 1.99
N THR A 111 -2.49 11.71 3.29
CA THR A 111 -1.67 12.63 4.07
C THR A 111 -1.29 11.98 5.37
N VAL A 112 -0.11 12.32 5.90
CA VAL A 112 0.31 11.94 7.24
C VAL A 112 0.63 13.20 8.03
N THR A 113 0.18 13.25 9.28
CA THR A 113 0.54 14.31 10.23
C THR A 113 1.09 13.62 11.47
N VAL A 114 2.32 13.95 11.82
CA VAL A 114 3.00 13.39 13.00
C VAL A 114 3.25 14.49 14.02
N PHE A 115 3.21 14.12 15.29
CA PHE A 115 3.55 15.00 16.40
C PHE A 115 4.98 14.73 16.84
N LEU A 116 5.76 15.80 17.02
CA LEU A 116 7.14 15.73 17.52
C LEU A 116 7.18 16.23 18.96
N THR A 117 7.94 15.55 19.82
CA THR A 117 8.27 15.99 21.18
C THR A 117 9.66 15.49 21.52
N GLU A 118 10.67 16.21 21.03
CA GLU A 118 12.07 15.76 21.05
C GLU A 118 12.96 16.72 21.82
N LEU A 119 13.85 16.18 22.65
CA LEU A 119 14.88 16.95 23.34
C LEU A 119 16.20 16.85 22.58
N PHE A 120 16.74 18.00 22.19
CA PHE A 120 18.09 18.09 21.64
C PHE A 120 19.04 18.60 22.73
N ALA A 121 19.94 17.74 23.20
CA ALA A 121 20.84 18.03 24.31
C ALA A 121 21.91 19.07 23.94
N TYR A 122 22.20 19.99 24.86
CA TYR A 122 23.35 20.89 24.73
C TYR A 122 24.67 20.10 24.84
N PRO A 123 25.74 20.58 24.20
CA PRO A 123 27.08 20.07 24.48
C PRO A 123 27.40 20.24 25.98
N ASP A 124 28.05 19.24 26.56
CA ASP A 124 28.44 19.16 27.97
C ASP A 124 27.28 19.15 28.99
N SER A 125 26.03 18.92 28.56
CA SER A 125 24.91 18.75 29.50
C SER A 125 24.98 17.42 30.23
N VAL A 126 24.22 17.28 31.33
CA VAL A 126 24.17 15.99 32.05
C VAL A 126 23.60 14.92 31.14
N THR A 127 22.53 15.26 30.41
CA THR A 127 21.90 14.36 29.44
C THR A 127 22.91 13.85 28.40
N GLU A 128 23.71 14.73 27.79
CA GLU A 128 24.69 14.31 26.79
C GLU A 128 25.76 13.37 27.37
N GLN A 129 26.22 13.62 28.59
CA GLN A 129 27.28 12.84 29.23
C GLN A 129 26.80 11.47 29.76
N THR A 130 25.50 11.33 30.04
CA THR A 130 24.94 10.12 30.66
C THR A 130 24.23 9.19 29.67
N THR A 131 24.15 9.58 28.41
CA THR A 131 23.33 8.91 27.40
C THR A 131 24.16 8.55 26.17
N GLU A 132 23.88 7.39 25.56
CA GLU A 132 24.56 6.95 24.35
C GLU A 132 24.15 7.85 23.16
N GLU A 133 24.97 7.87 22.11
CA GLU A 133 24.72 8.75 20.96
C GLU A 133 23.42 8.44 20.21
N ASP A 134 23.02 7.17 20.21
CA ASP A 134 21.80 6.71 19.55
C ASP A 134 20.54 6.92 20.41
N ASP A 135 20.70 7.26 21.69
CA ASP A 135 19.58 7.39 22.64
C ASP A 135 19.03 8.81 22.74
N VAL A 136 19.83 9.84 22.46
CA VAL A 136 19.45 11.26 22.56
C VAL A 136 20.05 12.08 21.42
N HIS A 137 19.21 12.90 20.79
CA HIS A 137 19.66 13.88 19.80
C HIS A 137 20.51 15.00 20.42
N ARG A 138 21.52 15.47 19.68
CA ARG A 138 22.49 16.47 20.15
C ARG A 138 22.44 17.74 19.32
N ILE A 139 22.69 18.88 19.97
CA ILE A 139 22.90 20.16 19.29
C ILE A 139 24.36 20.24 18.85
N VAL A 140 24.61 20.38 17.55
CA VAL A 140 25.97 20.50 16.98
C VAL A 140 26.11 21.86 16.30
N ASP A 141 27.11 22.65 16.68
CA ASP A 141 27.37 23.99 16.11
C ASP A 141 26.17 24.96 16.13
N ASP A 142 25.34 24.85 17.18
CA ASP A 142 24.05 25.53 17.36
C ASP A 142 23.03 25.17 16.27
N ARG A 143 23.04 23.91 15.83
CA ARG A 143 22.10 23.34 14.88
C ARG A 143 21.42 22.10 15.43
N ILE A 144 20.16 21.95 15.07
CA ILE A 144 19.32 20.80 15.37
C ILE A 144 18.96 20.14 14.05
N ASP A 145 19.18 18.83 13.95
CA ASP A 145 18.74 18.03 12.81
C ASP A 145 17.48 17.24 13.17
N LEU A 146 16.36 17.56 12.49
CA LEU A 146 15.07 16.92 12.74
C LEU A 146 14.82 15.70 11.85
N GLU A 147 15.72 15.40 10.91
CA GLU A 147 15.47 14.39 9.89
C GLU A 147 15.14 13.03 10.51
N GLN A 148 15.96 12.56 11.43
CA GLN A 148 15.76 11.26 12.07
C GLN A 148 14.47 11.21 12.91
N ALA A 149 14.19 12.26 13.68
CA ALA A 149 12.96 12.35 14.46
C ALA A 149 11.70 12.30 13.59
N ILE A 150 11.75 12.95 12.41
CA ILE A 150 10.66 12.92 11.44
C ILE A 150 10.55 11.53 10.79
N ILE A 151 11.67 10.91 10.41
CA ILE A 151 11.70 9.54 9.86
C ILE A 151 11.02 8.58 10.83
N ASP A 152 11.42 8.61 12.10
CA ASP A 152 10.92 7.70 13.13
C ASP A 152 9.43 7.93 13.39
N ALA A 153 9.01 9.19 13.52
CA ALA A 153 7.61 9.53 13.74
C ALA A 153 6.71 9.11 12.56
N VAL A 154 7.14 9.35 11.31
CA VAL A 154 6.39 8.96 10.11
C VAL A 154 6.32 7.44 9.96
N ALA A 155 7.42 6.73 10.26
CA ALA A 155 7.45 5.27 10.21
C ALA A 155 6.50 4.62 11.23
N LEU A 156 6.33 5.25 12.40
CA LEU A 156 5.41 4.79 13.45
C LEU A 156 3.93 5.10 13.15
N GLU A 157 3.64 6.22 12.49
CA GLU A 157 2.27 6.63 12.18
C GLU A 157 1.68 5.86 10.98
N LEU A 158 2.50 5.52 9.99
CA LEU A 158 2.02 4.88 8.75
C LEU A 158 1.73 3.38 8.92
N PRO A 159 0.65 2.87 8.29
CA PRO A 159 0.32 1.45 8.35
C PRO A 159 1.33 0.61 7.53
N MET A 160 1.84 -0.47 8.11
CA MET A 160 2.73 -1.42 7.41
C MET A 160 2.04 -2.11 6.21
N SER A 161 0.71 -2.22 6.23
CA SER A 161 -0.10 -2.89 5.21
C SER A 161 -1.28 -1.99 4.81
N PRO A 162 -1.04 -0.92 4.03
CA PRO A 162 -2.08 0.01 3.61
C PRO A 162 -3.06 -0.67 2.67
N LEU A 163 -4.35 -0.32 2.79
CA LEU A 163 -5.42 -0.87 1.96
C LEU A 163 -6.18 0.26 1.24
N CYS A 164 -6.54 0.05 -0.02
CA CYS A 164 -7.34 1.01 -0.79
C CYS A 164 -8.79 1.11 -0.29
N SER A 165 -9.23 0.13 0.51
CA SER A 165 -10.51 0.10 1.21
C SER A 165 -10.43 -0.88 2.38
N PRO A 166 -11.21 -0.69 3.48
CA PRO A 166 -11.17 -1.58 4.65
C PRO A 166 -11.37 -3.07 4.30
N ASP A 167 -12.26 -3.35 3.35
CA ASP A 167 -12.61 -4.71 2.91
C ASP A 167 -12.06 -5.06 1.52
N CYS A 168 -10.92 -4.48 1.12
CA CYS A 168 -10.35 -4.71 -0.22
C CYS A 168 -10.19 -6.21 -0.48
N PRO A 169 -10.87 -6.85 -1.45
CA PRO A 169 -10.84 -8.31 -1.59
C PRO A 169 -9.47 -8.83 -2.07
N GLY A 170 -8.65 -7.98 -2.68
CA GLY A 170 -7.31 -8.29 -3.16
C GLY A 170 -7.26 -8.82 -4.59
N LEU A 171 -6.13 -9.43 -4.95
CA LEU A 171 -5.94 -10.09 -6.25
C LEU A 171 -6.33 -11.56 -6.19
N CYS A 172 -6.85 -12.06 -7.31
CA CYS A 172 -6.95 -13.50 -7.56
C CYS A 172 -5.55 -14.12 -7.58
N GLN A 173 -5.32 -15.12 -6.73
CA GLN A 173 -4.01 -15.77 -6.58
C GLN A 173 -3.59 -16.59 -7.82
N VAL A 174 -4.51 -16.83 -8.76
CA VAL A 174 -4.26 -17.63 -9.96
C VAL A 174 -4.00 -16.75 -11.18
N CYS A 175 -4.85 -15.74 -11.45
CA CYS A 175 -4.71 -14.91 -12.65
C CYS A 175 -4.29 -13.45 -12.37
N GLY A 176 -4.24 -13.03 -11.11
CA GLY A 176 -3.85 -11.67 -10.74
C GLY A 176 -4.91 -10.59 -10.96
N ILE A 177 -6.13 -10.92 -11.41
CA ILE A 177 -7.20 -9.92 -11.54
C ILE A 177 -7.63 -9.39 -10.17
N ARG A 178 -7.92 -8.08 -10.08
CA ARG A 178 -8.52 -7.49 -8.88
C ARG A 178 -9.92 -8.06 -8.67
N LEU A 179 -10.16 -8.69 -7.52
CA LEU A 179 -11.43 -9.33 -7.20
C LEU A 179 -12.59 -8.33 -7.09
N ALA A 180 -12.30 -7.05 -6.81
CA ALA A 180 -13.29 -5.98 -6.75
C ALA A 180 -13.96 -5.69 -8.11
N VAL A 181 -13.32 -6.05 -9.22
CA VAL A 181 -13.82 -5.82 -10.59
C VAL A 181 -13.97 -7.12 -11.38
N ALA A 182 -13.74 -8.27 -10.74
CA ALA A 182 -13.92 -9.57 -11.37
C ALA A 182 -15.41 -9.91 -11.54
N GLU A 183 -15.70 -10.79 -12.49
CA GLU A 183 -17.06 -11.28 -12.69
C GLU A 183 -17.58 -12.01 -11.44
N PRO A 184 -18.89 -11.94 -11.13
CA PRO A 184 -19.47 -12.66 -10.00
C PRO A 184 -19.17 -14.17 -10.08
N GLY A 185 -18.66 -14.74 -8.97
CA GLY A 185 -18.28 -16.15 -8.92
C GLY A 185 -16.92 -16.47 -9.54
N HIS A 186 -16.08 -15.46 -9.81
CA HIS A 186 -14.71 -15.67 -10.31
C HIS A 186 -13.93 -16.67 -9.45
N ALA A 187 -13.64 -17.83 -10.02
CA ALA A 187 -12.89 -18.90 -9.40
C ALA A 187 -12.07 -19.64 -10.46
N HIS A 188 -10.98 -20.25 -10.02
CA HIS A 188 -10.20 -21.17 -10.85
C HIS A 188 -10.12 -22.51 -10.14
N GLU A 189 -10.48 -23.56 -10.85
CA GLU A 189 -10.27 -24.92 -10.40
C GLU A 189 -8.86 -25.35 -10.82
N LEU A 190 -7.94 -25.41 -9.85
CA LEU A 190 -6.58 -25.89 -10.08
C LEU A 190 -6.46 -27.30 -9.50
N ILE A 191 -6.55 -28.31 -10.35
CA ILE A 191 -6.25 -29.69 -9.96
C ILE A 191 -4.75 -29.89 -10.12
N ASP A 192 -4.04 -30.12 -9.01
CA ASP A 192 -2.61 -30.48 -9.03
C ASP A 192 -2.45 -31.76 -9.87
N PRO A 193 -1.58 -31.79 -10.90
CA PRO A 193 -1.39 -32.96 -11.76
C PRO A 193 -1.05 -34.24 -10.99
N ARG A 194 -0.40 -34.14 -9.82
CA ARG A 194 -0.08 -35.29 -8.97
C ARG A 194 -1.32 -35.91 -8.36
N TRP A 195 -2.41 -35.15 -8.22
CA TRP A 195 -3.66 -35.57 -7.59
C TRP A 195 -4.76 -35.88 -8.61
N ALA A 196 -4.51 -35.68 -9.91
CA ALA A 196 -5.47 -35.97 -10.98
C ALA A 196 -5.98 -37.43 -10.95
N GLY A 197 -5.12 -38.40 -10.61
CA GLY A 197 -5.51 -39.80 -10.45
C GLY A 197 -6.43 -40.06 -9.25
N LEU A 198 -6.36 -39.24 -8.21
CA LEU A 198 -7.21 -39.34 -7.02
C LEU A 198 -8.61 -38.80 -7.30
N ALA A 199 -8.73 -37.71 -8.09
CA ALA A 199 -10.03 -37.17 -8.50
C ALA A 199 -10.90 -38.25 -9.17
N ASN A 200 -10.31 -39.01 -10.11
CA ASN A 200 -10.98 -40.12 -10.79
C ASN A 200 -11.49 -41.20 -9.80
N LYS A 201 -10.74 -41.47 -8.73
CA LYS A 201 -11.11 -42.46 -7.71
C LYS A 201 -12.29 -41.99 -6.85
N PHE A 202 -12.42 -40.69 -6.59
CA PHE A 202 -13.56 -40.14 -5.86
C PHE A 202 -14.84 -40.15 -6.71
N SER A 203 -14.74 -39.89 -8.03
CA SER A 203 -15.87 -40.00 -8.96
C SER A 203 -16.44 -41.42 -9.00
N GLU A 204 -15.57 -42.44 -8.93
CA GLU A 204 -15.97 -43.86 -8.87
C GLU A 204 -16.72 -44.21 -7.56
N LEU A 205 -16.48 -43.48 -6.47
CA LEU A 205 -17.05 -43.76 -5.14
C LEU A 205 -18.40 -43.06 -4.88
N THR A 206 -18.69 -41.94 -5.56
CA THR A 206 -19.91 -41.16 -5.35
C THR A 206 -21.04 -41.47 -6.33
N GLY A 207 -20.87 -42.49 -7.19
CA GLY A 207 -21.89 -43.10 -8.07
C GLY A 207 -23.06 -42.21 -8.47
N ASP A 208 -23.02 -41.66 -9.69
CA ASP A 208 -24.20 -41.10 -10.36
C ASP A 208 -25.36 -42.14 -10.34
N ASP A 209 -26.31 -41.96 -9.43
CA ASP A 209 -27.60 -42.65 -9.44
C ASP A 209 -28.41 -42.13 -10.65
N LYS A 210 -28.24 -42.79 -11.80
CA LYS A 210 -29.14 -42.63 -12.94
C LYS A 210 -30.15 -43.79 -12.91
N PRO A 211 -31.46 -43.54 -12.89
CA PRO A 211 -32.44 -44.62 -12.90
C PRO A 211 -32.52 -45.18 -14.33
N ASP A 212 -32.07 -46.41 -14.52
CA ASP A 212 -32.27 -47.15 -15.76
C ASP A 212 -33.76 -47.49 -15.91
N GLY A 213 -34.47 -46.62 -16.63
CA GLY A 213 -35.73 -46.95 -17.28
C GLY A 213 -35.43 -47.70 -18.58
N ASP A 214 -35.51 -49.02 -18.55
CA ASP A 214 -35.43 -49.86 -19.74
C ASP A 214 -36.84 -49.96 -20.38
N THR A 215 -37.01 -49.32 -21.53
CA THR A 215 -38.14 -49.60 -22.44
C THR A 215 -37.66 -49.70 -23.89
N SER A 216 -38.19 -50.76 -24.52
CA SER A 216 -38.57 -50.94 -25.92
C SER A 216 -37.56 -51.51 -26.93
N ASP A 217 -37.94 -52.71 -27.39
CA ASP A 217 -38.21 -53.10 -28.78
C ASP A 217 -37.08 -53.10 -29.83
N GLY A 218 -36.88 -54.28 -30.42
CA GLY A 218 -36.12 -54.49 -31.65
C GLY A 218 -36.53 -55.80 -32.34
N ASP A 219 -37.22 -55.64 -33.45
CA ASP A 219 -37.93 -56.62 -34.28
C ASP A 219 -37.04 -57.40 -35.28
N THR A 220 -37.53 -58.60 -35.64
CA THR A 220 -37.33 -59.47 -36.83
C THR A 220 -35.93 -59.88 -37.36
N SER A 221 -35.77 -61.19 -37.63
CA SER A 221 -35.53 -61.74 -38.99
C SER A 221 -35.57 -63.28 -39.06
N ASP A 222 -36.17 -63.75 -40.15
CA ASP A 222 -36.56 -65.08 -40.62
C ASP A 222 -35.44 -66.13 -40.79
N GLY A 223 -35.83 -67.42 -40.77
CA GLY A 223 -34.94 -68.54 -41.12
C GLY A 223 -35.53 -69.96 -41.02
N ASP A 224 -36.47 -70.27 -41.93
CA ASP A 224 -36.75 -71.55 -42.63
C ASP A 224 -36.90 -72.93 -41.90
N LYS A 225 -37.87 -73.69 -42.43
CA LYS A 225 -38.60 -74.92 -42.00
C LYS A 225 -37.86 -76.27 -42.28
N PRO A 226 -38.48 -77.49 -42.24
CA PRO A 226 -39.54 -78.09 -41.39
C PRO A 226 -39.29 -79.60 -41.00
N GLY A 227 -40.23 -80.20 -40.24
CA GLY A 227 -40.51 -81.66 -40.17
C GLY A 227 -40.26 -82.27 -38.79
N ASP A 228 -41.02 -83.23 -38.25
CA ASP A 228 -42.19 -84.00 -38.67
C ASP A 228 -42.74 -84.74 -37.41
N GLN A 229 -44.01 -85.17 -37.46
CA GLN A 229 -44.69 -86.22 -36.68
C GLN A 229 -44.57 -86.34 -35.13
N GLU A 230 -45.65 -86.31 -34.34
CA GLU A 230 -46.79 -87.24 -34.17
C GLU A 230 -46.67 -88.12 -32.90
N ARG A 231 -47.62 -87.91 -31.95
CA ARG A 231 -48.26 -88.88 -31.03
C ARG A 231 -47.52 -89.57 -29.85
N ARG A 232 -48.31 -89.70 -28.76
CA ARG A 232 -48.35 -90.70 -27.65
C ARG A 232 -47.33 -90.48 -26.52
N ASP A 233 -47.68 -90.61 -25.23
CA ASP A 233 -48.87 -91.16 -24.54
C ASP A 233 -49.32 -90.25 -23.38
#